data_AF-A0A1I5WI29-F1
#
_entry.id   AF-A0A1I5WI29-F1
#
_cell.length_a   1.000
_cell.length_b   1.000
_cell.length_c   1.000
_cell.angle_alpha   90.00
_cell.angle_beta   90.00
_cell.angle_gamma   90.00
#
_symmetry.space_group_name_H-M   'P 1'
#
loop_
_entity.id
_entity.type
_entity.pdbx_description
1 polymer ?
#
loop_
_entity_poly.entity_id
_entity_poly.type
_entity_poly.pdbx_seq_one_letter_code
_entity_poly.pdbx_strand_id
1 'polypeptide(L)'
;MTMTLIDWSTRINAMADALSVPDGGFSVKPDDGSDVRTGYAVAVHPEHERIFDGPVTSNDLHEYIGQAKDALSLPGRVLGGWRDPATGRVYLDVSVVTADLSEAMTLARETAQLAIFDFSAMESVPVTIAA
;
A
#
# COMPACT_ATOMS: atom_id res chain seq x y z
N MET A 1 17.44 17.84 -19.53
CA MET A 1 16.37 17.57 -18.54
C MET A 1 16.97 16.67 -17.49
N THR A 2 17.34 17.21 -16.33
CA THR A 2 17.91 16.40 -15.24
C THR A 2 16.81 15.54 -14.65
N MET A 3 16.84 14.24 -14.91
CA MET A 3 16.09 13.28 -14.11
C MET A 3 16.62 13.41 -12.69
N THR A 4 15.81 13.96 -11.79
CA THR A 4 16.10 13.89 -10.36
C THR A 4 16.14 12.41 -10.03
N LEU A 5 17.33 11.89 -9.69
CA LEU A 5 17.44 10.54 -9.14
C LEU A 5 16.62 10.54 -7.85
N ILE A 6 15.60 9.69 -7.79
CA ILE A 6 14.82 9.49 -6.56
C ILE A 6 15.78 8.97 -5.51
N ASP A 7 15.89 9.67 -4.39
CA ASP A 7 16.56 9.13 -3.22
C ASP A 7 15.62 8.11 -2.57
N TRP A 8 15.70 6.88 -3.06
CA TRP A 8 14.92 5.76 -2.54
C TRP A 8 15.22 5.48 -1.07
N SER A 9 16.41 5.82 -0.57
CA SER A 9 16.72 5.63 0.86
C SER A 9 15.90 6.57 1.72
N THR A 10 15.87 7.86 1.37
CA THR A 10 15.04 8.86 2.04
C THR A 10 13.55 8.51 1.91
N ARG A 11 13.12 8.06 0.73
CA ARG A 11 11.72 7.66 0.50
C ARG A 11 11.30 6.45 1.33
N ILE A 12 12.15 5.43 1.41
CA ILE A 12 11.90 4.23 2.21
C ILE A 12 11.81 4.56 3.70
N ASN A 13 12.67 5.45 4.22
CA ASN A 13 12.56 5.90 5.61
C ASN A 13 11.22 6.60 5.87
N ALA A 14 10.79 7.50 4.98
CA ALA A 14 9.49 8.16 5.12
C ALA A 14 8.30 7.18 5.08
N MET A 15 8.40 6.12 4.27
CA MET A 15 7.40 5.05 4.24
C MET A 15 7.35 4.24 5.56
N ALA A 16 8.50 3.96 6.16
CA ALA A 16 8.56 3.32 7.48
C ALA A 16 7.95 4.22 8.57
N ASP A 17 8.27 5.53 8.54
CA ASP A 17 7.72 6.50 9.47
C ASP A 17 6.19 6.61 9.35
N ALA A 18 5.65 6.55 8.13
CA ALA A 18 4.21 6.58 7.89
C ALA A 18 3.47 5.39 8.52
N LEU A 19 4.13 4.23 8.64
CA LEU A 19 3.61 3.03 9.29
C LEU A 19 3.71 3.06 10.83
N SER A 20 4.29 4.10 11.43
CA SER A 20 4.53 4.15 12.88
C SER A 20 3.30 4.56 13.71
N VAL A 21 2.25 5.08 13.06
CA VAL A 21 1.02 5.57 13.71
C VAL A 21 -0.19 4.65 13.42
N PRO A 22 -1.21 4.58 14.29
CA PRO A 22 -2.42 3.82 14.00
C PRO A 22 -3.12 4.35 12.74
N ASP A 23 -3.62 3.44 11.91
CA ASP A 23 -4.18 3.74 10.58
C ASP A 23 -3.21 4.51 9.66
N GLY A 24 -1.91 4.44 9.97
CA GLY A 24 -0.84 4.99 9.16
C GLY A 24 -0.53 4.10 7.97
N GLY A 25 0.06 4.69 6.92
CA GLY A 25 0.35 3.94 5.70
C GLY A 25 0.84 4.82 4.58
N PHE A 26 1.03 4.20 3.42
CA PHE A 26 1.44 4.87 2.20
C PHE A 26 0.89 4.15 0.97
N SER A 27 0.84 4.90 -0.12
CA SER A 27 0.57 4.38 -1.47
C SER A 27 1.49 5.11 -2.43
N VAL A 28 2.54 4.42 -2.87
CA VAL A 28 3.65 5.02 -3.63
C VAL A 28 3.72 4.41 -5.02
N LYS A 29 3.81 5.25 -6.04
CA LYS A 29 4.03 4.79 -7.40
C LYS A 29 5.46 4.26 -7.55
N PRO A 30 5.69 3.01 -8.00
CA PRO A 30 7.02 2.42 -8.04
C PRO A 30 7.94 3.04 -9.09
N ASP A 31 7.39 3.70 -10.10
CA ASP A 31 8.12 4.29 -11.24
C ASP A 31 8.85 5.58 -10.86
N ASP A 32 8.18 6.46 -10.13
CA ASP A 32 8.68 7.79 -9.80
C ASP A 32 8.75 8.07 -8.28
N GLY A 33 8.31 7.13 -7.45
CA GLY A 33 8.30 7.25 -6.00
C GLY A 33 7.28 8.26 -5.47
N SER A 34 6.40 8.83 -6.30
CA SER A 34 5.40 9.82 -5.89
C SER A 34 4.24 9.21 -5.11
N ASP A 35 3.60 10.01 -4.25
CA ASP A 35 2.38 9.58 -3.56
C ASP A 35 1.18 9.53 -4.51
N VAL A 36 0.35 8.51 -4.35
CA VAL A 36 -1.03 8.52 -4.81
C VAL A 36 -1.84 9.49 -3.94
N ARG A 37 -2.76 10.26 -4.53
CA ARG A 37 -3.52 11.31 -3.83
C ARG A 37 -5.03 11.30 -4.05
N THR A 38 -5.54 10.42 -4.91
CA THR A 38 -6.96 10.39 -5.30
C THR A 38 -7.37 8.97 -5.67
N GLY A 39 -8.65 8.65 -5.46
CA GLY A 39 -9.23 7.33 -5.78
C GLY A 39 -9.29 6.43 -4.56
N TYR A 40 -9.24 5.13 -4.81
CA TYR A 40 -9.24 4.10 -3.78
C TYR A 40 -8.11 3.10 -4.01
N ALA A 41 -7.22 2.93 -3.05
CA ALA A 41 -6.18 1.90 -3.12
C ALA A 41 -6.70 0.56 -2.61
N VAL A 42 -6.45 -0.51 -3.36
CA VAL A 42 -6.83 -1.88 -3.01
C VAL A 42 -5.75 -2.86 -3.43
N ALA A 43 -5.34 -3.74 -2.51
CA ALA A 43 -4.38 -4.80 -2.78
C ALA A 43 -4.97 -5.86 -3.71
N VAL A 44 -4.23 -6.21 -4.77
CA VAL A 44 -4.71 -7.14 -5.82
C VAL A 44 -3.79 -8.35 -6.04
N HIS A 45 -2.67 -8.41 -5.33
CA HIS A 45 -1.73 -9.52 -5.37
C HIS A 45 -1.54 -10.10 -3.96
N PRO A 46 -2.50 -10.89 -3.45
CA PRO A 46 -2.41 -11.49 -2.12
C PRO A 46 -1.17 -12.41 -1.96
N GLU A 47 -0.66 -12.97 -3.05
CA GLU A 47 0.59 -13.74 -3.07
C GLU A 47 1.84 -12.89 -2.76
N HIS A 48 1.73 -11.57 -2.89
CA HIS A 48 2.76 -10.61 -2.55
C HIS A 48 2.47 -9.88 -1.23
N GLU A 49 1.43 -10.22 -0.49
CA GLU A 49 1.16 -9.62 0.81
C GLU A 49 2.17 -10.10 1.86
N ARG A 50 2.72 -9.17 2.64
CA ARG A 50 3.59 -9.49 3.78
C ARG A 50 3.06 -8.84 5.05
N ILE A 51 2.78 -9.67 6.05
CA ILE A 51 2.22 -9.25 7.34
C ILE A 51 3.31 -9.23 8.40
N PHE A 52 3.34 -8.18 9.21
CA PHE A 52 4.23 -8.01 10.35
C PHE A 52 3.41 -7.80 11.62
N ASP A 53 3.73 -8.53 12.69
CA ASP A 53 3.13 -8.35 14.03
C ASP A 53 3.77 -7.20 14.83
N GLY A 54 4.69 -6.44 14.23
CA GLY A 54 5.41 -5.35 14.87
C GLY A 54 5.83 -4.25 13.88
N PRO A 55 6.61 -3.26 14.34
CA PRO A 55 7.04 -2.15 13.49
C PRO A 55 7.85 -2.64 12.28
N VAL A 56 7.53 -2.07 11.11
CA VAL A 56 8.29 -2.29 9.87
C VAL A 56 9.42 -1.28 9.78
N THR A 57 10.63 -1.77 9.49
CA THR A 57 11.82 -0.93 9.32
C THR A 57 12.04 -0.56 7.86
N SER A 58 12.95 0.41 7.62
CA SER A 58 13.41 0.72 6.26
C SER A 58 14.09 -0.48 5.58
N ASN A 59 14.76 -1.34 6.33
CA ASN A 59 15.35 -2.56 5.77
C ASN A 59 14.27 -3.57 5.34
N ASP A 60 13.21 -3.74 6.13
CA ASP A 60 12.09 -4.61 5.77
C ASP A 60 11.40 -4.14 4.47
N LEU A 61 11.21 -2.84 4.32
CA LEU A 61 10.67 -2.23 3.11
C LEU A 61 11.59 -2.45 1.90
N HIS A 62 12.90 -2.28 2.08
CA HIS A 62 13.86 -2.53 1.00
C HIS A 62 13.82 -4.00 0.54
N GLU A 63 13.80 -4.94 1.48
CA GLU A 63 13.65 -6.37 1.18
C GLU A 63 12.33 -6.67 0.47
N TYR A 64 11.23 -6.10 0.95
CA TYR A 64 9.90 -6.29 0.37
C TYR A 64 9.83 -5.77 -1.07
N ILE A 65 10.33 -4.55 -1.34
CA ILE A 65 10.40 -3.97 -2.69
C ILE A 65 11.22 -4.87 -3.63
N GLY A 66 12.32 -5.44 -3.13
CA GLY A 66 13.13 -6.39 -3.90
C GLY A 66 12.36 -7.67 -4.27
N GLN A 67 11.58 -8.22 -3.33
CA GLN A 67 10.80 -9.44 -3.51
C GLN A 67 9.57 -9.23 -4.41
N ALA A 68 8.89 -8.09 -4.28
CA ALA A 68 7.68 -7.74 -5.04
C ALA A 68 7.98 -7.02 -6.37
N LYS A 69 9.25 -6.85 -6.74
CA LYS A 69 9.69 -6.04 -7.88
C LYS A 69 8.97 -6.36 -9.19
N ASP A 70 8.82 -7.64 -9.50
CA ASP A 70 8.19 -8.07 -10.76
C ASP A 70 6.71 -7.70 -10.80
N ALA A 71 5.99 -7.86 -9.69
CA ALA A 71 4.60 -7.41 -9.56
C ALA A 71 4.49 -5.88 -9.60
N LEU A 72 5.35 -5.17 -8.87
CA LEU A 72 5.39 -3.70 -8.86
C LEU A 72 5.74 -3.09 -10.23
N SER A 73 6.36 -3.87 -11.12
CA SER A 73 6.68 -3.44 -12.49
C SER A 73 5.50 -3.58 -13.46
N LEU A 74 4.40 -4.23 -13.05
CA LEU A 74 3.19 -4.33 -13.85
C LEU A 74 2.52 -2.94 -13.98
N PRO A 75 1.89 -2.63 -15.13
CA PRO A 75 1.22 -1.35 -15.33
C PRO A 75 0.15 -1.06 -14.27
N GLY A 76 0.17 0.15 -13.71
CA GLY A 76 -0.83 0.62 -12.75
C GLY A 76 -0.70 0.05 -11.34
N ARG A 77 0.44 -0.57 -10.99
CA ARG A 77 0.70 -1.05 -9.64
C ARG A 77 1.25 0.01 -8.72
N VAL A 78 0.92 -0.14 -7.45
CA VAL A 78 1.27 0.76 -6.35
C VAL A 78 1.91 -0.06 -5.25
N LEU A 79 3.00 0.46 -4.70
CA LEU A 79 3.60 -0.05 -3.48
C LEU A 79 2.75 0.44 -2.30
N GLY A 80 2.05 -0.51 -1.65
CA GLY A 80 1.16 -0.24 -0.52
C GLY A 80 1.77 -0.64 0.81
N GLY A 81 1.41 0.12 1.84
CA GLY A 81 1.70 -0.22 3.22
C GLY A 81 0.60 0.33 4.12
N TRP A 82 0.09 -0.48 5.04
CA TRP A 82 -0.96 -0.08 5.96
C TRP A 82 -0.76 -0.69 7.34
N ARG A 83 -0.90 0.12 8.39
CA ARG A 83 -0.95 -0.32 9.77
C ARG A 83 -2.38 -0.37 10.24
N ASP A 84 -2.90 -1.59 10.38
CA ASP A 84 -4.24 -1.83 10.88
C ASP A 84 -4.41 -1.22 12.29
N PRO A 85 -5.31 -0.23 12.46
CA PRO A 85 -5.51 0.42 13.75
C PRO A 85 -6.10 -0.51 14.82
N ALA A 86 -6.77 -1.60 14.42
CA ALA A 86 -7.41 -2.53 15.35
C ALA A 86 -6.41 -3.50 15.98
N THR A 87 -5.50 -4.07 15.17
CA THR A 87 -4.55 -5.08 15.63
C THR A 87 -3.12 -4.55 15.81
N GLY A 88 -2.80 -3.41 15.19
CA GLY A 88 -1.45 -2.86 15.13
C GLY A 88 -0.53 -3.58 14.14
N ARG A 89 -1.02 -4.61 13.44
CA ARG A 89 -0.27 -5.32 12.40
C ARG A 89 -0.04 -4.42 11.21
N VAL A 90 1.08 -4.63 10.54
CA VAL A 90 1.43 -3.94 9.30
C VAL A 90 1.32 -4.89 8.13
N TYR A 91 0.66 -4.43 7.07
CA TYR A 91 0.51 -5.09 5.79
C TYR A 91 1.34 -4.31 4.78
N LEU A 92 2.22 -5.01 4.06
CA LEU A 92 2.85 -4.51 2.84
C LEU A 92 2.26 -5.26 1.66
N ASP A 93 1.87 -4.54 0.61
CA ASP A 93 1.09 -5.12 -0.49
C ASP A 93 1.44 -4.49 -1.85
N VAL A 94 0.90 -5.11 -2.90
CA VAL A 94 0.88 -4.56 -4.25
C VAL A 94 -0.56 -4.22 -4.60
N SER A 95 -0.82 -2.92 -4.68
CA SER A 95 -2.14 -2.35 -4.86
C SER A 95 -2.38 -1.85 -6.29
N VAL A 96 -3.64 -1.59 -6.60
CA VAL A 96 -4.10 -0.72 -7.70
C VAL A 96 -4.89 0.44 -7.15
N VAL A 97 -5.11 1.45 -7.97
CA VAL A 97 -5.98 2.59 -7.64
C VAL A 97 -7.17 2.58 -8.58
N THR A 98 -8.37 2.48 -8.02
CA THR A 98 -9.62 2.64 -8.77
C THR A 98 -10.18 4.05 -8.55
N ALA A 99 -11.02 4.51 -9.48
CA ALA A 99 -11.76 5.76 -9.30
C ALA A 99 -13.07 5.55 -8.53
N ASP A 100 -13.60 4.32 -8.50
CA ASP A 100 -14.91 3.98 -7.97
C ASP A 100 -14.80 3.07 -6.74
N LEU A 101 -15.56 3.43 -5.70
CA LEU A 101 -15.62 2.69 -4.43
C LEU A 101 -16.18 1.28 -4.61
N SER A 102 -17.20 1.11 -5.45
CA SER A 102 -17.82 -0.20 -5.69
C SER A 102 -16.84 -1.14 -6.40
N GLU A 103 -16.05 -0.63 -7.35
CA GLU A 103 -14.98 -1.40 -7.99
C GLU A 103 -13.91 -1.81 -6.98
N ALA A 104 -13.41 -0.87 -6.17
CA ALA A 104 -12.42 -1.17 -5.13
C ALA A 104 -12.92 -2.24 -4.16
N MET A 105 -14.16 -2.11 -3.69
CA MET A 105 -14.80 -3.08 -2.78
C MET A 105 -15.05 -4.43 -3.43
N THR A 106 -15.24 -4.48 -4.75
CA THR A 106 -15.36 -5.75 -5.48
C THR A 106 -14.01 -6.46 -5.50
N LEU A 107 -12.96 -5.77 -5.93
CA LEU A 107 -11.59 -6.30 -5.95
C LEU A 107 -11.15 -6.75 -4.55
N ALA A 108 -11.40 -5.94 -3.53
CA ALA A 108 -11.03 -6.22 -2.15
C ALA A 108 -11.67 -7.52 -1.63
N ARG A 109 -12.91 -7.81 -2.02
CA ARG A 109 -13.57 -9.08 -1.68
C ARG A 109 -12.98 -10.26 -2.45
N GLU A 110 -12.70 -10.07 -3.74
CA GLU A 110 -12.08 -11.10 -4.58
C GLU A 110 -10.67 -11.49 -4.10
N THR A 111 -9.94 -10.53 -3.52
CA THR A 111 -8.59 -10.72 -2.96
C THR A 111 -8.56 -10.84 -1.43
N ALA A 112 -9.73 -11.06 -0.80
CA ALA A 112 -9.90 -11.32 0.63
C ALA A 112 -9.26 -10.26 1.57
N GLN A 113 -9.29 -9.00 1.18
CA GLN A 113 -8.70 -7.89 1.90
C GLN A 113 -9.54 -7.45 3.09
N LEU A 114 -8.87 -6.90 4.11
CA LEU A 114 -9.53 -6.38 5.32
C LEU A 114 -10.10 -4.98 5.12
N ALA A 115 -9.42 -4.15 4.32
CA ALA A 115 -9.78 -2.77 4.06
C ALA A 115 -9.28 -2.33 2.68
N ILE A 116 -9.83 -1.22 2.20
CA ILE A 116 -9.26 -0.38 1.13
C ILE A 116 -8.89 0.99 1.73
N PHE A 117 -8.12 1.80 1.02
CA PHE A 117 -7.84 3.17 1.44
C PHE A 117 -8.56 4.20 0.56
N ASP A 118 -9.33 5.11 1.17
CA ASP A 118 -9.98 6.23 0.49
C ASP A 118 -9.12 7.50 0.62
N PHE A 119 -8.57 7.98 -0.49
CA PHE A 119 -7.72 9.19 -0.49
C PHE A 119 -8.50 10.51 -0.29
N SER A 120 -9.81 10.52 -0.54
CA SER A 120 -10.65 11.71 -0.30
C SER A 120 -10.95 11.87 1.19
N ALA A 121 -11.26 10.77 1.86
CA ALA A 121 -11.53 10.76 3.30
C ALA A 121 -10.25 10.64 4.14
N MET A 122 -9.14 10.20 3.53
CA MET A 122 -7.87 9.89 4.20
C MET A 122 -8.05 8.86 5.33
N GLU A 123 -8.83 7.82 5.05
CA GLU A 123 -9.15 6.76 6.01
C GLU A 123 -9.20 5.39 5.34
N SER A 124 -8.97 4.36 6.14
CA SER A 124 -9.19 2.97 5.72
C SER A 124 -10.66 2.61 5.82
N VAL A 125 -11.23 2.11 4.74
CA VAL A 125 -12.63 1.67 4.67
C VAL A 125 -12.69 0.16 4.78
N PRO A 126 -13.28 -0.41 5.86
CA PRO A 126 -13.34 -1.85 6.06
C PRO A 126 -14.13 -2.56 4.96
N VAL A 127 -13.63 -3.72 4.52
CA VAL A 127 -14.35 -4.58 3.59
C VAL A 127 -15.45 -5.31 4.36
N THR A 128 -16.70 -4.93 4.10
CA THR A 128 -17.86 -5.66 4.62
C THR A 128 -18.13 -6.87 3.74
N ILE A 129 -18.06 -8.06 4.34
CA ILE A 129 -18.57 -9.29 3.74
C ILE A 129 -20.10 -9.22 3.86
N ALA A 130 -20.81 -9.27 2.73
CA ALA A 130 -22.25 -9.45 2.77
C ALA A 130 -22.54 -10.81 3.45
N ALA A 131 -23.30 -10.78 4.54
CA ALA A 131 -23.69 -11.95 5.32
C ALA A 131 -24.53 -12.94 4.50
#